data_AF-A0A7K1Z4M0-F1
#
_entry.id   AF-A0A7K1Z4M0-F1
#
_cell.length_a   1.000
_cell.length_b   1.000
_cell.length_c   1.000
_cell.angle_alpha   90.00
_cell.angle_beta   90.00
_cell.angle_gamma   90.00
#
_symmetry.space_group_name_H-M   'P 1'
#
loop_
_entity.id
_entity.type
_entity.pdbx_description
1 polymer ?
#
loop_
_entity_poly.entity_id
_entity_poly.type
_entity_poly.pdbx_seq_one_letter_code
_entity_poly.pdbx_strand_id
1 'polypeptide(L)'
;MVENAKLELSRRAADHGWSFSAIGVSVDWFASDGIDHLSKFGQFDEVIAGRGWHGTGADLYFREIHGIDATPQILVLVRNSTQDNEGGARPIQKQALAYRSAGLPQIRNWLKREFPLPQETFGGLARTMDDP
;
A
#
# COMPACT_ATOMS: atom_id res chain seq x y z
N MET A 1 5.88 -13.68 7.44
CA MET A 1 6.12 -12.37 8.11
C MET A 1 5.33 -11.26 7.42
N VAL A 2 5.60 -10.96 6.15
CA VAL A 2 4.75 -10.03 5.34
C VAL A 2 3.33 -10.58 5.20
N GLU A 3 3.17 -11.89 4.99
CA GLU A 3 1.87 -12.55 4.95
C GLU A 3 0.99 -12.26 6.18
N ASN A 4 1.53 -12.43 7.38
CA ASN A 4 0.82 -12.16 8.63
C ASN A 4 0.39 -10.69 8.74
N ALA A 5 1.22 -9.76 8.24
CA ALA A 5 0.88 -8.34 8.22
C ALA A 5 -0.32 -8.06 7.30
N LYS A 6 -0.36 -8.67 6.11
CA LYS A 6 -1.51 -8.57 5.19
C LYS A 6 -2.78 -9.12 5.82
N LEU A 7 -2.71 -10.30 6.45
CA LEU A 7 -3.86 -10.91 7.12
C LEU A 7 -4.42 -10.02 8.24
N GLU A 8 -3.55 -9.49 9.10
CA GLU A 8 -3.98 -8.63 10.21
C GLU A 8 -4.52 -7.28 9.72
N LEU A 9 -3.89 -6.66 8.71
CA LEU A 9 -4.41 -5.44 8.10
C LEU A 9 -5.75 -5.66 7.41
N SER A 10 -5.93 -6.80 6.72
CA SER A 10 -7.20 -7.18 6.12
C SER A 10 -8.29 -7.35 7.17
N ARG A 11 -7.97 -8.00 8.30
CA ARG A 11 -8.91 -8.18 9.42
C ARG A 11 -9.32 -6.83 10.02
N ARG A 12 -8.36 -5.94 10.30
CA ARG A 12 -8.64 -4.59 10.82
C ARG A 12 -9.45 -3.74 9.83
N ALA A 13 -9.14 -3.82 8.54
CA ALA A 13 -9.93 -3.14 7.52
C ALA A 13 -11.38 -3.63 7.55
N ALA A 14 -11.61 -4.94 7.61
CA ALA A 14 -12.94 -5.53 7.70
C ALA A 14 -13.70 -5.09 8.99
N ASP A 15 -13.02 -5.05 10.13
CA ASP A 15 -13.60 -4.58 11.41
C ASP A 15 -14.11 -3.11 11.33
N HIS A 16 -13.56 -2.32 10.40
CA HIS A 16 -13.94 -0.93 10.12
C HIS A 16 -14.86 -0.77 8.89
N GLY A 17 -15.32 -1.87 8.29
CA GLY A 17 -16.16 -1.83 7.08
C GLY A 17 -15.41 -1.43 5.81
N TRP A 18 -14.08 -1.57 5.81
CA TRP A 18 -13.21 -1.22 4.69
C TRP A 18 -12.79 -2.46 3.91
N SER A 19 -12.40 -2.25 2.65
CA SER A 19 -11.73 -3.28 1.84
C SER A 19 -10.22 -3.18 2.00
N PHE A 20 -9.52 -4.30 1.83
CA PHE A 20 -8.06 -4.36 1.85
C PHE A 20 -7.55 -4.91 0.52
N SER A 21 -6.42 -4.37 0.05
CA SER A 21 -5.69 -4.89 -1.10
C SER A 21 -4.18 -4.74 -0.88
N ALA A 22 -3.42 -5.74 -1.29
CA ALA A 22 -1.97 -5.78 -1.23
C ALA A 22 -1.35 -5.69 -2.62
N ILE A 23 -0.47 -4.71 -2.81
CA ILE A 23 0.24 -4.47 -4.07
C ILE A 23 1.74 -4.75 -3.85
N GLY A 24 2.32 -5.64 -4.66
CA GLY A 24 3.75 -5.89 -4.68
C GLY A 24 4.44 -4.98 -5.70
N VAL A 25 5.42 -4.20 -5.28
CA VAL A 25 6.18 -3.31 -6.18
C VAL A 25 7.66 -3.68 -6.13
N SER A 26 8.23 -4.00 -7.30
CA SER A 26 9.65 -4.27 -7.47
C SER A 26 10.30 -3.19 -8.34
N VAL A 27 11.53 -2.83 -7.97
CA VAL A 27 12.42 -1.94 -8.72
C VAL A 27 13.53 -2.73 -9.43
N ASP A 28 13.30 -4.01 -9.70
CA ASP A 28 14.16 -4.82 -10.54
C ASP A 28 14.04 -4.33 -12.01
N TRP A 29 15.14 -4.42 -12.76
CA TRP A 29 15.16 -3.92 -14.14
C TRP A 29 14.31 -4.79 -15.07
N PHE A 30 14.35 -6.11 -14.87
CA PHE A 30 13.54 -7.08 -15.60
C PHE A 30 12.29 -7.45 -14.79
N ALA A 31 11.13 -7.48 -15.45
CA ALA A 31 9.86 -7.77 -14.79
C ALA A 31 9.80 -9.21 -14.22
N SER A 32 10.37 -10.19 -14.93
CA SER A 32 10.46 -11.58 -14.48
C SER A 32 11.14 -11.69 -13.12
N ASP A 33 12.31 -11.05 -12.99
CA ASP A 33 13.11 -11.11 -11.78
C ASP A 33 12.38 -10.48 -10.59
N GLY A 34 11.69 -9.36 -10.84
CA GLY A 34 10.87 -8.69 -9.83
C GLY A 34 9.65 -9.49 -9.39
N ILE A 35 8.95 -10.13 -10.32
CA ILE A 35 7.81 -11.00 -10.02
C ILE A 35 8.29 -12.21 -9.21
N ASP A 36 9.36 -12.87 -9.65
CA ASP A 36 9.97 -14.01 -8.97
C ASP A 36 10.45 -13.63 -7.57
N HIS A 37 11.04 -12.45 -7.41
CA HIS A 37 11.42 -11.91 -6.11
C HIS A 37 10.22 -11.72 -5.20
N LEU A 38 9.17 -11.04 -5.66
CA LEU A 38 7.98 -10.74 -4.87
C LEU A 38 7.20 -12.00 -4.47
N SER A 39 7.18 -13.03 -5.32
CA SER A 39 6.51 -14.31 -5.04
C SER A 39 6.95 -14.97 -3.73
N LYS A 40 8.19 -14.71 -3.28
CA LYS A 40 8.77 -15.21 -2.03
C LYS A 40 8.09 -14.63 -0.78
N PHE A 41 7.32 -13.55 -0.92
CA PHE A 41 6.64 -12.85 0.18
C PHE A 41 5.14 -13.15 0.24
N GLY A 42 4.67 -14.09 -0.58
CA GLY A 42 3.27 -14.53 -0.66
C GLY A 42 2.51 -13.90 -1.84
N GLN A 43 1.19 -14.07 -1.85
CA GLN A 43 0.35 -13.58 -2.92
C GLN A 43 0.02 -12.09 -2.77
N PHE A 44 -0.01 -11.37 -3.88
CA PHE A 44 -0.46 -9.98 -3.94
C PHE A 44 -1.67 -9.92 -4.88
N ASP A 45 -2.59 -8.99 -4.62
CA ASP A 45 -3.74 -8.76 -5.51
C ASP A 45 -3.28 -8.09 -6.81
N GLU A 46 -2.17 -7.34 -6.74
CA GLU A 46 -1.52 -6.70 -7.89
C GLU A 46 0.01 -6.75 -7.75
N VAL A 47 0.71 -6.93 -8.87
CA VAL A 47 2.17 -6.90 -8.93
C VAL A 47 2.63 -5.95 -10.02
N ILE A 48 3.54 -5.05 -9.67
CA ILE A 48 4.18 -4.09 -10.58
C ILE A 48 5.69 -4.30 -10.52
N ALA A 49 6.30 -4.65 -11.66
CA ALA A 49 7.73 -4.94 -11.75
C ALA A 49 8.32 -4.51 -13.10
N GLY A 50 9.66 -4.36 -13.14
CA GLY A 50 10.42 -4.00 -14.34
C GLY A 50 10.71 -2.50 -14.47
N ARG A 51 11.62 -2.15 -15.38
CA ARG A 51 12.10 -0.79 -15.67
C ARG A 51 12.82 -0.09 -14.49
N GLY A 52 13.11 -0.82 -13.42
CA GLY A 52 13.80 -0.32 -12.24
C GLY A 52 13.15 0.91 -11.63
N TRP A 53 13.96 1.88 -11.21
CA TRP A 53 13.50 3.17 -10.70
C TRP A 53 12.78 4.05 -11.75
N HIS A 54 12.67 3.62 -13.01
CA HIS A 54 11.93 4.32 -14.07
C HIS A 54 10.62 3.60 -14.44
N GLY A 55 10.20 2.63 -13.63
CA GLY A 55 8.93 1.94 -13.76
C GLY A 55 7.80 2.71 -13.06
N THR A 56 6.58 2.52 -13.54
CA THR A 56 5.38 3.16 -12.99
C THR A 56 5.19 2.89 -11.50
N GLY A 57 5.59 1.72 -11.01
CA GLY A 57 5.55 1.41 -9.58
C GLY A 57 6.50 2.30 -8.76
N ALA A 58 7.69 2.61 -9.29
CA ALA A 58 8.63 3.52 -8.65
C ALA A 58 8.07 4.95 -8.61
N ASP A 59 7.51 5.42 -9.72
CA ASP A 59 6.90 6.75 -9.81
C ASP A 59 5.75 6.91 -8.81
N LEU A 60 4.77 6.00 -8.84
CA LEU A 60 3.57 6.10 -8.02
C LEU A 60 3.86 5.92 -6.52
N TYR A 61 4.69 4.95 -6.13
CA TYR A 61 4.80 4.54 -4.71
C TYR A 61 6.04 5.09 -4.00
N PHE A 62 7.06 5.51 -4.74
CA PHE A 62 8.28 6.06 -4.16
C PHE A 62 8.35 7.57 -4.35
N ARG A 63 8.11 8.08 -5.56
CA ARG A 63 8.25 9.52 -5.88
C ARG A 63 7.02 10.34 -5.53
N GLU A 64 5.86 9.99 -6.07
CA GLU A 64 4.62 10.78 -5.92
C GLU A 64 4.14 10.83 -4.47
N ILE A 65 4.34 9.74 -3.71
CA ILE A 65 3.95 9.66 -2.30
C ILE A 65 5.07 10.22 -1.38
N HIS A 66 5.78 11.26 -1.84
CA HIS A 66 6.84 12.00 -1.14
C HIS A 66 7.80 11.09 -0.32
N GLY A 67 8.28 10.03 -0.95
CA GLY A 67 9.08 9.00 -0.30
C GLY A 67 10.59 9.17 -0.45
N ILE A 68 11.30 8.25 0.19
CA ILE A 68 12.73 8.03 -0.02
C ILE A 68 12.86 6.91 -1.05
N ASP A 69 13.74 7.05 -2.05
CA ASP A 69 14.09 5.98 -2.99
C ASP A 69 14.99 4.95 -2.28
N ALA A 70 14.36 4.01 -1.57
CA ALA A 70 15.07 2.95 -0.85
C ALA A 70 14.30 1.63 -0.94
N THR A 71 14.98 0.50 -0.77
CA THR A 71 14.35 -0.82 -0.67
C THR A 71 15.00 -1.63 0.46
N PRO A 72 14.25 -2.49 1.18
CA PRO A 72 12.81 -2.72 1.08
C PRO A 72 12.00 -1.64 1.82
N GLN A 73 10.73 -1.47 1.45
CA GLN A 73 9.78 -0.60 2.17
C GLN A 73 8.40 -1.25 2.29
N ILE A 74 7.63 -0.82 3.30
CA ILE A 74 6.20 -1.08 3.43
C ILE A 74 5.48 0.27 3.45
N LEU A 75 4.40 0.35 2.68
CA LEU A 75 3.51 1.49 2.59
C LEU A 75 2.11 1.04 2.99
N VAL A 76 1.43 1.82 3.81
CA VAL A 76 0.00 1.68 4.05
C VAL A 76 -0.66 2.93 3.53
N LEU A 77 -1.49 2.74 2.51
CA LEU A 77 -2.22 3.79 1.83
C LEU A 77 -3.70 3.64 2.13
N VAL A 78 -4.39 4.76 2.25
CA VAL A 78 -5.85 4.77 2.28
C VAL A 78 -6.35 5.41 1.00
N ARG A 79 -7.33 4.76 0.36
CA ARG A 79 -7.91 5.19 -0.91
C ARG A 79 -9.41 5.29 -0.76
N ASN A 80 -9.97 6.39 -1.25
CA ASN A 80 -11.42 6.52 -1.39
C ASN A 80 -11.80 6.12 -2.81
N SER A 81 -12.56 5.04 -2.93
CA SER A 81 -13.15 4.63 -4.20
C SER A 81 -14.61 5.05 -4.21
N THR A 82 -14.94 6.15 -4.87
CA THR A 82 -16.34 6.43 -5.22
C THR A 82 -16.71 5.52 -6.39
N GLN A 83 -17.63 4.60 -6.16
CA GLN A 83 -18.26 3.88 -7.25
C GLN A 83 -19.33 4.79 -7.82
N ASP A 84 -19.04 5.38 -8.99
CA ASP A 84 -20.09 6.04 -9.75
C ASP A 84 -21.05 4.96 -10.26
N ASN A 85 -22.33 5.07 -9.88
CA ASN A 85 -23.36 4.11 -10.25
C ASN A 85 -23.76 4.24 -11.74
N GLU A 86 -23.26 5.25 -12.44
CA GLU A 86 -23.65 5.55 -13.83
C GLU A 86 -22.75 4.91 -14.90
N GLY A 87 -21.84 4.01 -14.54
CA GLY A 87 -20.99 3.32 -15.52
C GLY A 87 -19.97 4.22 -16.24
N GLY A 88 -19.79 5.46 -15.75
CA GLY A 88 -18.79 6.40 -16.22
C GLY A 88 -17.36 6.06 -15.80
N ALA A 89 -16.41 6.79 -16.38
CA ALA A 89 -14.99 6.69 -16.02
C ALA A 89 -14.81 6.94 -14.52
N ARG A 90 -14.20 5.99 -13.80
CA ARG A 90 -13.92 6.13 -12.37
C ARG A 90 -12.97 7.31 -12.16
N PRO A 91 -13.34 8.35 -11.38
CA PRO A 91 -12.46 9.47 -11.15
C PRO A 91 -11.14 9.02 -10.51
N ILE A 92 -10.07 9.77 -10.78
CA ILE A 92 -8.74 9.55 -10.20
C ILE A 92 -8.88 9.51 -8.67
N GLN A 93 -8.63 8.34 -8.10
CA GLN A 93 -8.77 8.11 -6.66
C GLN A 93 -7.69 8.90 -5.93
N LYS A 94 -8.09 9.76 -5.00
CA LYS A 94 -7.13 10.36 -4.06
C LYS A 94 -6.65 9.28 -3.10
N GLN A 95 -5.32 9.11 -3.02
CA GLN A 95 -4.67 8.21 -2.07
C GLN A 95 -3.87 9.02 -1.05
N ALA A 96 -3.96 8.63 0.23
CA ALA A 96 -3.22 9.25 1.32
C ALA A 96 -2.27 8.23 1.95
N LEU A 97 -1.05 8.66 2.25
CA LEU A 97 -0.08 7.85 2.99
C LEU A 97 -0.46 7.83 4.47
N ALA A 98 -0.91 6.68 4.97
CA ALA A 98 -1.14 6.50 6.41
C ALA A 98 0.13 6.09 7.14
N TYR A 99 0.97 5.26 6.51
CA TYR A 99 2.20 4.79 7.14
C TYR A 99 3.27 4.42 6.12
N ARG A 100 4.54 4.67 6.47
CA ARG A 100 5.72 4.23 5.72
C ARG A 100 6.75 3.65 6.69
N SER A 101 7.33 2.52 6.33
CA SER A 101 8.51 1.96 6.99
C SER A 101 9.53 1.53 5.93
N ALA A 102 10.72 2.11 5.97
CA ALA A 102 11.78 1.87 5.01
C ALA A 102 12.99 1.24 5.70
N GLY A 103 13.53 0.18 5.10
CA GLY A 103 14.66 -0.58 5.62
C GLY A 103 14.23 -1.78 6.47
N LEU A 104 15.04 -2.85 6.41
CA LEU A 104 14.78 -4.09 7.15
C LEU A 104 14.66 -3.89 8.68
N PRO A 105 15.50 -3.08 9.36
CA PRO A 105 15.35 -2.87 10.80
C PRO A 105 14.01 -2.25 11.18
N GLN A 106 13.59 -1.21 10.46
CA GLN A 106 12.36 -0.47 10.69
C GLN A 106 11.14 -1.35 10.40
N ILE A 107 11.18 -2.11 9.30
CA ILE A 107 10.12 -3.08 8.95
C ILE A 107 10.00 -4.12 10.05
N ARG A 108 11.11 -4.74 10.49
CA ARG A 108 11.09 -5.72 11.58
C ARG A 108 10.52 -5.15 12.87
N ASN A 109 10.88 -3.93 13.21
CA ASN A 109 10.35 -3.27 14.41
C ASN A 109 8.84 -3.02 14.29
N TRP A 110 8.38 -2.55 13.14
CA TRP A 110 6.95 -2.34 12.89
C TRP A 110 6.15 -3.64 13.00
N LEU A 111 6.66 -4.73 12.43
CA LEU A 111 6.01 -6.04 12.51
C LEU A 111 5.97 -6.58 13.94
N LYS A 112 7.03 -6.37 14.74
CA LYS A 112 7.07 -6.77 16.17
C LYS A 112 6.08 -6.02 17.05
N ARG A 113 5.69 -4.81 16.65
CA ARG A 113 4.73 -3.96 17.39
C ARG A 113 3.28 -4.19 16.93
N GLU A 114 3.03 -5.27 16.20
CA GLU A 114 1.69 -5.62 15.68
C GLU A 114 1.14 -4.56 14.71
N PHE A 115 2.01 -4.06 13.83
CA PHE A 115 1.63 -3.21 12.70
C PHE A 115 0.85 -1.94 13.12
N PRO A 116 1.39 -1.10 14.02
CA PRO A 116 0.67 0.08 14.47
C PRO A 116 0.40 1.02 13.29
N LEU A 117 -0.85 1.45 13.17
CA LEU A 117 -1.28 2.52 12.26
C LEU A 117 -1.66 3.75 13.10
N PRO A 118 -1.47 4.99 12.59
CA PRO A 118 -1.98 6.18 13.27
C PRO A 118 -3.48 6.03 13.58
N GLN A 119 -3.93 6.45 14.77
CA GLN A 119 -5.36 6.35 15.15
C GLN A 119 -6.28 7.10 14.17
N GLU A 120 -5.78 8.19 13.60
CA GLU A 120 -6.48 8.99 12.59
C GLU A 120 -6.61 8.28 11.25
N THR A 121 -5.89 7.17 11.02
CA THR A 121 -5.97 6.41 9.77
C THR A 121 -7.40 5.97 9.50
N PHE A 122 -8.10 5.44 10.51
CA PHE A 122 -9.48 4.97 10.37
C PHE A 122 -10.52 6.03 10.79
N GLY A 123 -10.20 6.88 11.77
CA GLY A 123 -11.13 7.89 12.31
C GLY A 123 -11.09 9.27 11.66
N GLY A 124 -9.97 9.67 11.07
CA GLY A 124 -9.79 10.99 10.45
C GLY A 124 -10.55 11.14 9.13
N LEU A 125 -10.72 10.04 8.40
CA LEU A 125 -11.51 9.99 7.17
C LEU A 125 -13.02 10.01 7.42
N ALA A 126 -13.48 9.64 8.61
CA ALA A 126 -14.89 9.77 8.99
C ALA A 126 -15.27 11.24 9.27
N ARG A 127 -14.32 12.09 9.70
CA ARG A 127 -14.59 13.51 9.98
C ARG A 127 -14.58 14.42 8.75
N THR A 128 -13.90 14.03 7.68
CA THR A 128 -14.02 14.71 6.38
C THR A 128 -15.28 14.31 5.60
N MET A 129 -16.14 13.45 6.17
CA MET A 129 -17.44 13.06 5.60
C MET A 129 -18.62 13.91 6.11
N ASP A 130 -18.41 14.77 7.11
CA ASP A 130 -19.47 15.62 7.72
C ASP A 130 -19.39 17.10 7.31
N ASP A 131 -18.43 17.52 6.48
CA ASP A 131 -18.38 18.88 5.94
C ASP A 131 -19.06 18.89 4.55
N PRO A 132 -20.23 19.56 4.42
CA PRO A 132 -20.99 19.64 3.16
C PRO A 132 -20.32 20.49 2.08
#